data_AF-A0A9X2EGY8-F1
#
_entry.id   AF-A0A9X2EGY8-F1
#
_cell.length_a   1.000
_cell.length_b   1.000
_cell.length_c   1.000
_cell.angle_alpha   90.00
_cell.angle_beta   90.00
_cell.angle_gamma   90.00
#
_symmetry.space_group_name_H-M   'P 1'
#
loop_
_entity.id
_entity.type
_entity.pdbx_description
1 polymer ?
#
loop_
_entity_poly.entity_id
_entity_poly.type
_entity_poly.pdbx_seq_one_letter_code
_entity_poly.pdbx_strand_id
1 'polypeptide(L)'
;MAKVFETIYADGIGREITEIRDHQWHLWCAAFTVQSLEGMFDLTPATRAIPILDAAIARFNAAPDDLRTALHPEDWLMLRGNRRLMEKMRATLADHPDATISGVHEDTE
;
A
#
# COMPACT_ATOMS: atom_id res chain seq x y z
N MET A 1 11.87 -8.53 -10.23
CA MET A 1 10.95 -7.48 -10.68
C MET A 1 10.29 -6.92 -9.44
N ALA A 2 10.12 -5.61 -9.35
CA ALA A 2 9.55 -4.97 -8.17
C ALA A 2 8.02 -5.03 -8.26
N LYS A 3 7.32 -5.36 -7.17
CA LYS A 3 5.85 -5.31 -7.12
C LYS A 3 5.44 -3.92 -6.70
N VAL A 4 4.52 -3.28 -7.41
CA VAL A 4 4.20 -1.87 -7.17
C VAL A 4 2.69 -1.60 -7.11
N PHE A 5 2.31 -0.61 -6.29
CA PHE A 5 1.08 0.13 -6.46
C PHE A 5 1.37 1.45 -7.17
N GLU A 6 0.53 1.81 -8.13
CA GLU A 6 0.59 3.12 -8.80
C GLU A 6 -0.61 3.96 -8.40
N THR A 7 -0.36 5.18 -7.97
CA THR A 7 -1.39 6.22 -7.92
C THR A 7 -1.32 7.03 -9.20
N ILE A 8 -2.38 6.99 -10.00
CA ILE A 8 -2.47 7.62 -11.32
C ILE A 8 -3.33 8.87 -11.18
N TYR A 9 -2.76 10.04 -11.47
CA TYR A 9 -3.48 11.31 -11.44
C TYR A 9 -4.41 11.46 -12.65
N ALA A 10 -5.48 12.25 -12.51
CA ALA A 10 -6.57 12.29 -13.50
C ALA A 10 -6.18 12.81 -14.89
N ASP A 11 -5.12 13.62 -15.00
CA ASP A 11 -4.59 14.05 -16.29
C ASP A 11 -3.78 12.97 -17.01
N GLY A 12 -3.45 11.86 -16.31
CA GLY A 12 -2.58 10.79 -16.81
C GLY A 12 -1.13 11.22 -17.01
N ILE A 13 -0.75 12.42 -16.58
CA ILE A 13 0.58 13.01 -16.83
C ILE A 13 1.56 12.64 -15.72
N GLY A 14 1.06 12.31 -14.52
CA GLY A 14 1.89 11.87 -13.40
C GLY A 14 1.37 10.59 -12.74
N ARG A 15 2.32 9.80 -12.23
CA ARG A 15 2.06 8.69 -11.33
C ARG A 15 2.98 8.76 -10.12
N GLU A 16 2.49 8.30 -8.98
CA GLU A 16 3.32 7.97 -7.83
C GLU A 16 3.39 6.46 -7.66
N ILE A 17 4.62 5.94 -7.61
CA ILE A 17 4.90 4.51 -7.45
C ILE A 17 5.22 4.23 -5.99
N THR A 18 4.56 3.23 -5.41
CA THR A 18 4.93 2.64 -4.13
C THR A 18 5.37 1.20 -4.35
N GLU A 19 6.66 0.96 -4.21
CA GLU A 19 7.27 -0.37 -4.29
C GLU A 19 7.00 -1.19 -3.03
N ILE A 20 6.64 -2.45 -3.24
CA ILE A 20 6.53 -3.51 -2.24
C ILE A 20 7.58 -4.57 -2.59
N ARG A 21 8.56 -4.69 -1.71
CA ARG A 21 9.57 -5.74 -1.84
C ARG A 21 9.00 -7.08 -1.40
N ASP A 22 9.59 -8.17 -1.87
CA ASP A 22 9.13 -9.53 -1.53
C ASP A 22 9.07 -9.77 -0.01
N HIS A 23 10.07 -9.27 0.74
CA HIS A 23 10.10 -9.38 2.20
C HIS A 23 9.06 -8.50 2.92
N GLN A 24 8.40 -7.57 2.24
CA GLN A 24 7.32 -6.75 2.80
C GLN A 24 5.93 -7.35 2.54
N TRP A 25 5.83 -8.31 1.61
CA TRP A 25 4.57 -8.86 1.12
C TRP A 25 3.66 -9.36 2.25
N HIS A 26 4.19 -10.22 3.12
CA HIS A 26 3.39 -10.81 4.20
C HIS A 26 2.91 -9.78 5.21
N LEU A 27 3.74 -8.79 5.55
CA LEU A 27 3.34 -7.70 6.44
C LEU A 27 2.22 -6.86 5.82
N TRP A 28 2.30 -6.55 4.53
CA TRP A 28 1.27 -5.77 3.84
C TRP A 28 -0.04 -6.55 3.72
N CYS A 29 0.00 -7.83 3.35
CA CYS A 29 -1.17 -8.72 3.39
C CYS A 29 -1.82 -8.73 4.78
N ALA A 30 -1.02 -8.86 5.84
CA ALA A 30 -1.51 -8.85 7.22
C ALA A 30 -2.11 -7.49 7.63
N ALA A 31 -1.52 -6.37 7.19
CA ALA A 31 -2.05 -5.03 7.44
C ALA A 31 -3.42 -4.83 6.79
N PHE A 32 -3.59 -5.28 5.54
CA PHE A 32 -4.86 -5.22 4.81
C PHE A 32 -5.84 -6.35 5.18
N THR A 33 -5.42 -7.31 6.01
CA THR A 33 -6.23 -8.47 6.41
C THR A 33 -6.68 -9.31 5.20
N VAL A 34 -5.77 -9.49 4.23
CA VAL A 34 -5.99 -10.29 3.01
C VAL A 34 -4.95 -11.39 2.90
N GLN A 35 -5.24 -12.43 2.12
CA GLN A 35 -4.27 -13.51 1.87
C GLN A 35 -3.23 -13.12 0.81
N SER A 36 -3.60 -12.22 -0.10
CA SER A 36 -2.76 -11.74 -1.19
C SER A 36 -3.14 -10.29 -1.52
N LEU A 37 -2.18 -9.51 -2.00
CA LEU A 37 -2.44 -8.18 -2.58
C LEU A 37 -2.82 -8.26 -4.07
N GLU A 38 -2.77 -9.45 -4.67
CA GLU A 38 -3.22 -9.66 -6.05
C GLU A 38 -4.71 -9.33 -6.20
N GLY A 39 -5.04 -8.48 -7.17
CA GLY A 39 -6.40 -7.97 -7.35
C GLY A 39 -6.86 -7.00 -6.26
N MET A 40 -5.97 -6.63 -5.33
CA MET A 40 -6.25 -5.58 -4.37
C MET A 40 -6.19 -4.24 -5.09
N PHE A 41 -7.35 -3.62 -5.25
CA PHE A 41 -7.62 -2.47 -6.13
C PHE A 41 -7.60 -2.83 -7.63
N ASP A 42 -8.42 -2.09 -8.37
CA ASP A 42 -8.50 -2.11 -9.84
C ASP A 42 -8.91 -0.70 -10.29
N LEU A 43 -7.93 0.13 -10.62
CA LEU A 43 -8.10 1.57 -10.90
C LEU A 43 -9.08 2.23 -9.92
N THR A 44 -8.89 1.93 -8.64
CA THR A 44 -9.88 2.26 -7.61
C THR A 44 -9.81 3.74 -7.30
N PRO A 45 -10.93 4.48 -7.35
CA PRO A 45 -10.95 5.91 -7.04
C PRO A 45 -10.50 6.21 -5.61
N ALA A 46 -9.85 7.34 -5.40
CA ALA A 46 -9.39 7.81 -4.09
C ALA A 46 -10.47 7.70 -3.00
N THR A 47 -11.72 8.07 -3.31
CA THR A 47 -12.86 8.00 -2.38
C THR A 47 -13.15 6.59 -1.83
N ARG A 48 -12.81 5.55 -2.58
CA ARG A 48 -12.96 4.15 -2.16
C ARG A 48 -11.67 3.56 -1.58
N ALA A 49 -10.52 3.99 -2.08
CA ALA A 49 -9.22 3.49 -1.65
C ALA A 49 -8.80 4.03 -0.27
N ILE A 50 -9.08 5.31 0.03
CA ILE A 50 -8.68 5.95 1.28
C ILE A 50 -9.21 5.20 2.52
N PRO A 51 -10.50 4.82 2.61
CA PRO A 51 -11.00 4.05 3.76
C PRO A 51 -10.28 2.70 3.96
N ILE A 52 -9.86 2.06 2.87
CA ILE A 52 -9.13 0.78 2.92
C ILE A 52 -7.71 1.00 3.47
N LEU A 53 -7.03 2.05 3.01
CA LEU A 53 -5.71 2.45 3.53
C LEU A 53 -5.80 2.88 5.00
N ASP A 54 -6.82 3.66 5.37
CA ASP A 54 -7.04 4.10 6.75
C ASP A 54 -7.22 2.89 7.69
N ALA A 55 -7.96 1.87 7.27
CA ALA A 55 -8.12 0.63 8.04
C ALA A 55 -6.79 -0.13 8.23
N ALA A 56 -5.99 -0.23 7.17
CA ALA A 56 -4.68 -0.89 7.25
C ALA A 56 -3.70 -0.10 8.15
N ILE A 57 -3.66 1.23 8.01
CA ILE A 57 -2.84 2.11 8.85
C ILE A 57 -3.27 2.00 10.33
N ALA A 58 -4.58 1.97 10.60
CA ALA A 58 -5.10 1.82 11.95
C ALA A 58 -4.64 0.50 12.60
N ARG A 59 -4.50 -0.57 11.81
CA ARG A 59 -4.04 -1.88 12.29
C ARG A 59 -2.62 -1.84 12.86
N PHE A 60 -1.73 -1.02 12.30
CA PHE A 60 -0.38 -0.81 12.86
C PHE A 60 -0.39 -0.24 14.27
N ASN A 61 -1.45 0.50 14.65
CA ASN A 61 -1.58 1.06 15.98
C ASN A 61 -2.38 0.13 16.91
N ALA A 62 -3.41 -0.54 16.38
CA ALA A 62 -4.31 -1.39 17.17
C ALA A 62 -3.73 -2.76 17.51
N ALA A 63 -2.96 -3.37 16.59
CA ALA A 63 -2.45 -4.73 16.72
C ALA A 63 -0.99 -4.86 16.24
N PRO A 64 -0.04 -4.09 16.81
CA PRO A 64 1.35 -4.14 16.39
C PRO A 64 2.00 -5.50 16.62
N ASP A 65 1.66 -6.22 17.70
CA ASP A 65 2.22 -7.54 18.00
C ASP A 65 1.84 -8.59 16.96
N ASP A 66 0.59 -8.57 16.50
CA ASP A 66 0.14 -9.45 15.41
C ASP A 66 0.95 -9.18 14.13
N LEU A 67 1.16 -7.91 13.79
CA LEU A 67 1.92 -7.53 12.60
C LEU A 67 3.42 -7.85 12.73
N ARG A 68 3.99 -7.83 13.94
CA ARG A 68 5.39 -8.26 14.16
C ARG A 68 5.62 -9.70 13.73
N THR A 69 4.61 -10.56 13.83
CA THR A 69 4.74 -11.97 13.40
C THR A 69 4.87 -12.12 11.87
N ALA A 70 4.37 -11.13 11.12
CA ALA A 70 4.46 -11.07 9.66
C ALA A 70 5.65 -10.25 9.14
N LEU A 71 6.41 -9.61 10.05
CA LEU A 71 7.57 -8.80 9.69
C LEU A 71 8.75 -9.70 9.34
N HIS A 72 9.29 -9.54 8.14
CA HIS A 72 10.48 -10.27 7.71
C HIS A 72 11.74 -9.68 8.36
N PRO A 73 12.73 -10.50 8.78
CA PRO A 73 13.96 -10.02 9.40
C PRO A 73 14.79 -9.05 8.54
N GLU A 74 14.70 -9.17 7.21
CA GLU A 74 15.40 -8.29 6.26
C GLU A 74 14.66 -6.98 5.96
N ASP A 75 13.43 -6.82 6.46
CA ASP A 75 12.66 -5.59 6.25
C ASP A 75 13.15 -4.45 7.16
N TRP A 76 14.14 -3.72 6.65
CA TRP A 76 14.74 -2.56 7.29
C TRP A 76 13.77 -1.40 7.58
N LEU A 77 12.61 -1.35 6.90
CA LEU A 77 11.59 -0.34 7.20
C LEU A 77 10.91 -0.61 8.54
N MET A 78 10.87 -1.87 8.98
CA MET A 78 10.15 -2.32 10.16
C MET A 78 8.66 -1.90 10.10
N LEU A 79 7.92 -2.08 11.19
CA LEU A 79 6.51 -1.66 11.23
C LEU A 79 6.31 -0.17 10.92
N ARG A 80 7.19 0.70 11.44
CA ARG A 80 7.05 2.15 11.31
C ARG A 80 7.22 2.63 9.86
N GLY A 81 8.21 2.10 9.15
CA GLY A 81 8.48 2.50 7.76
C GLY A 81 7.38 2.01 6.83
N ASN A 82 6.90 0.79 7.00
CA ASN A 82 5.77 0.28 6.23
C ASN A 82 4.48 1.08 6.47
N ARG A 83 4.17 1.41 7.73
CA ARG A 83 3.05 2.31 8.05
C ARG A 83 3.17 3.66 7.35
N ARG A 84 4.37 4.25 7.34
CA ARG A 84 4.65 5.54 6.67
C ARG A 84 4.46 5.48 5.16
N LEU A 85 4.79 4.36 4.51
CA LEU A 85 4.51 4.19 3.08
C LEU A 85 3.00 4.22 2.80
N MET A 86 2.20 3.52 3.61
CA MET A 86 0.74 3.56 3.47
C MET A 86 0.16 4.95 3.80
N GLU A 87 0.69 5.63 4.82
CA GLU A 87 0.33 7.03 5.13
C GLU A 87 0.63 7.95 3.94
N LYS A 88 1.76 7.76 3.24
CA LYS A 88 2.12 8.52 2.05
C LYS A 88 1.13 8.27 0.90
N MET A 89 0.86 7.00 0.57
CA MET A 89 -0.14 6.63 -0.45
C MET A 89 -1.50 7.27 -0.16
N ARG A 90 -1.93 7.21 1.10
CA ARG A 90 -3.18 7.81 1.57
C ARG A 90 -3.18 9.33 1.46
N ALA A 91 -2.06 9.98 1.78
CA ALA A 91 -1.91 11.44 1.63
C ALA A 91 -2.00 11.85 0.16
N THR A 92 -1.28 11.15 -0.73
CA THR A 92 -1.33 11.40 -2.18
C THR A 92 -2.75 11.29 -2.74
N LEU A 93 -3.49 10.24 -2.39
CA LEU A 93 -4.89 10.09 -2.82
C LEU A 93 -5.81 11.18 -2.24
N ALA A 94 -5.52 11.68 -1.04
CA ALA A 94 -6.29 12.76 -0.43
C ALA A 94 -6.01 14.12 -1.10
N ASP A 95 -4.76 14.37 -1.50
CA ASP A 95 -4.34 15.57 -2.20
C ASP A 95 -4.81 15.60 -3.67
N HIS A 96 -5.07 14.42 -4.25
CA HIS A 96 -5.58 14.24 -5.61
C HIS A 96 -6.89 13.42 -5.61
N PRO A 97 -8.05 14.05 -5.31
CA PRO A 97 -9.33 13.34 -5.14
C PRO A 97 -9.85 12.63 -6.39
N ASP A 98 -9.37 13.03 -7.56
CA ASP A 98 -9.66 12.48 -8.88
C ASP A 98 -8.68 11.38 -9.31
N ALA A 99 -7.66 11.10 -8.51
CA ALA A 99 -6.71 10.02 -8.76
C ALA A 99 -7.34 8.63 -8.52
N THR A 100 -6.70 7.64 -9.14
CA THR A 100 -7.00 6.22 -8.93
C THR A 100 -5.75 5.48 -8.46
N ILE A 101 -5.95 4.38 -7.73
CA ILE A 101 -4.86 3.44 -7.38
C ILE A 101 -5.00 2.14 -8.19
N SER A 102 -3.90 1.72 -8.80
CA SER A 102 -3.82 0.44 -9.52
C SER A 102 -3.86 -0.74 -8.55
N GLY A 103 -4.15 -1.93 -9.07
CA GLY A 103 -3.77 -3.16 -8.37
C GLY A 103 -2.26 -3.36 -8.35
N VAL A 104 -1.78 -4.29 -7.50
CA VAL A 104 -0.36 -4.68 -7.52
C VAL A 104 -0.02 -5.32 -8.86
N HIS A 105 1.05 -4.85 -9.48
CA HIS A 105 1.64 -5.46 -10.68
C HIS A 105 3.17 -5.43 -10.61
N GLU A 106 3.82 -6.19 -11.49
CA GLU A 106 5.27 -6.13 -11.65
C GLU A 106 5.65 -4.91 -12.48
N ASP A 107 6.58 -4.11 -11.96
CA ASP A 107 7.18 -3.02 -12.72
C ASP A 107 8.17 -3.61 -13.75
N THR A 108 7.92 -3.30 -15.02
CA THR A 108 8.66 -3.84 -16.18
C THR A 108 9.70 -2.87 -16.74
N GLU A 109 9.89 -1.70 -16.12
CA GLU A 109 10.87 -0.69 -16.56
C GLU A 109 12.33 -1.03 -16.22
#